data_AF-A0A9P6AT44-F1
#
_entry.id   AF-A0A9P6AT44-F1
#
_cell.length_a   1.000
_cell.length_b   1.000
_cell.length_c   1.000
_cell.angle_alpha   90.00
_cell.angle_beta   90.00
_cell.angle_gamma   90.00
#
_symmetry.space_group_name_H-M   'P 1'
#
loop_
_entity.id
_entity.type
_entity.pdbx_description
1 polymer ?
#
loop_
_entity_poly.entity_id
_entity_poly.type
_entity_poly.pdbx_seq_one_letter_code
_entity_poly.pdbx_strand_id
1 'polypeptide(L)'
;MKTLWSSNSRSTRGGSPQGADRRRSSLLSSLYNALNLSTPSVRSNLFTHSWRRLGTYNIPDLCSYIEFTPPTPITRLRWCKNQDGVKHEFLLLKVERPDDGKTVWLRLDRRVHENARAVNAVFSPVPSGDTVRICSYVSRLFDASRSQVQVETEFAIPPLLQRLGNLLTILMEDSPDYKLYSENCYFFCAVIYENLVSMGRGVNVVRASSYYPKS
;
A
#
# COMPACT_ATOMS: atom_id res chain seq x y z
N MET A 1 -45.38 -27.55 -44.40
CA MET A 1 -44.47 -26.41 -44.18
C MET A 1 -44.01 -26.44 -42.73
N LYS A 2 -42.75 -26.82 -42.48
CA LYS A 2 -42.14 -26.96 -41.15
C LYS A 2 -41.29 -25.72 -40.85
N THR A 3 -41.63 -24.97 -39.82
CA THR A 3 -40.83 -23.84 -39.31
C THR A 3 -39.79 -24.36 -38.32
N LEU A 4 -38.52 -24.17 -38.66
CA LEU A 4 -37.34 -24.43 -37.83
C LEU A 4 -37.20 -23.32 -36.77
N TRP A 5 -37.18 -23.70 -35.50
CA TRP A 5 -36.67 -22.87 -34.40
C TRP A 5 -35.16 -23.13 -34.27
N SER A 6 -34.34 -22.09 -34.44
CA SER A 6 -32.91 -22.14 -34.20
C SER A 6 -32.61 -21.75 -32.74
N SER A 7 -31.96 -22.66 -32.03
CA SER A 7 -31.49 -22.46 -30.66
C SER A 7 -30.21 -21.62 -30.68
N ASN A 8 -30.27 -20.39 -30.20
CA ASN A 8 -29.11 -19.53 -30.00
C ASN A 8 -28.43 -19.87 -28.67
N SER A 9 -27.31 -20.58 -28.73
CA SER A 9 -26.47 -20.89 -27.57
C SER A 9 -25.65 -19.65 -27.16
N ARG A 10 -25.98 -19.08 -26.00
CA ARG A 10 -25.17 -18.02 -25.35
C ARG A 10 -23.86 -18.63 -24.86
N SER A 11 -22.76 -18.25 -25.50
CA SER A 11 -21.40 -18.48 -25.03
C SER A 11 -21.13 -17.67 -23.76
N THR A 12 -21.07 -18.36 -22.62
CA THR A 12 -20.52 -17.81 -21.37
C THR A 12 -19.00 -17.74 -21.50
N ARG A 13 -18.45 -16.52 -21.64
CA ARG A 13 -17.01 -16.28 -21.52
C ARG A 13 -16.57 -16.58 -20.09
N GLY A 14 -16.12 -17.81 -19.85
CA GLY A 14 -15.35 -18.18 -18.67
C GLY A 14 -13.97 -17.54 -18.73
N GLY A 15 -13.77 -16.47 -17.96
CA GLY A 15 -12.43 -15.96 -17.68
C GLY A 15 -11.68 -17.00 -16.85
N SER A 16 -10.60 -17.56 -17.40
CA SER A 16 -9.80 -18.59 -16.73
C SER A 16 -9.11 -18.03 -15.47
N PRO A 17 -9.26 -18.68 -14.29
CA PRO A 17 -8.59 -18.28 -13.04
C PRO A 17 -7.05 -18.25 -13.11
N GLN A 18 -6.46 -18.90 -14.11
CA GLN A 18 -5.01 -19.07 -14.26
C GLN A 18 -4.22 -17.75 -14.42
N GLY A 19 -4.86 -16.65 -14.81
CA GLY A 19 -4.21 -15.36 -14.97
C GLY A 19 -3.85 -14.66 -13.65
N ALA A 20 -4.63 -14.87 -12.59
CA ALA A 20 -4.40 -14.24 -11.30
C ALA A 20 -3.26 -14.92 -10.52
N ASP A 21 -3.20 -16.26 -10.57
CA ASP A 21 -2.17 -17.03 -9.87
C ASP A 21 -0.78 -16.85 -10.49
N ARG A 22 -0.67 -16.74 -11.82
CA ARG A 22 0.61 -16.45 -12.47
C ARG A 22 1.18 -15.09 -12.07
N ARG A 23 0.36 -14.03 -12.03
CA ARG A 23 0.83 -12.69 -11.62
C ARG A 23 1.26 -12.66 -10.15
N ARG A 24 0.55 -13.35 -9.27
CA ARG A 24 0.98 -13.52 -7.86
C ARG A 24 2.35 -14.19 -7.76
N SER A 25 2.63 -15.23 -8.55
CA SER A 25 3.91 -15.94 -8.49
C SER A 25 5.12 -15.11 -8.97
N SER A 26 4.97 -14.28 -10.01
CA SER A 26 6.06 -13.41 -10.47
C SER A 26 6.31 -12.26 -9.52
N LEU A 27 5.25 -11.64 -8.98
CA LEU A 27 5.37 -10.60 -7.96
C LEU A 27 6.12 -11.12 -6.73
N LEU A 28 5.73 -12.29 -6.21
CA LEU A 28 6.40 -12.88 -5.04
C LEU A 28 7.89 -13.18 -5.30
N SER A 29 8.25 -13.58 -6.51
CA SER A 29 9.63 -13.85 -6.90
C SER A 29 10.47 -12.56 -7.03
N SER A 30 9.90 -11.50 -7.63
CA SER A 30 10.53 -10.16 -7.66
C SER A 30 10.71 -9.59 -6.26
N LEU A 31 9.72 -9.76 -5.38
CA LEU A 31 9.81 -9.37 -3.98
C LEU A 31 10.93 -10.12 -3.26
N TYR A 32 11.00 -11.44 -3.41
CA TYR A 32 12.04 -12.24 -2.76
C TYR A 32 13.45 -11.81 -3.18
N ASN A 33 13.68 -11.53 -4.47
CA ASN A 33 15.00 -11.11 -4.95
C ASN A 33 15.37 -9.71 -4.47
N ALA A 34 14.45 -8.74 -4.53
CA ALA A 34 14.71 -7.36 -4.10
C ALA A 34 14.88 -7.21 -2.58
N LEU A 35 14.30 -8.11 -1.79
CA LEU A 35 14.46 -8.13 -0.34
C LEU A 35 15.76 -8.82 0.12
N ASN A 36 16.45 -9.54 -0.75
CA ASN A 36 17.72 -10.20 -0.43
C ASN A 36 18.97 -9.41 -0.88
N LEU A 37 18.79 -8.39 -1.73
CA LEU A 37 19.87 -7.50 -2.17
C LEU A 37 19.83 -6.18 -1.39
N SER A 38 20.80 -5.95 -0.51
CA SER A 38 21.15 -4.59 -0.06
C SER A 38 22.45 -4.56 0.75
N THR A 39 23.52 -4.05 0.15
CA THR A 39 24.64 -3.41 0.86
C THR A 39 24.44 -1.88 0.75
N PRO A 40 24.37 -1.15 1.88
CA PRO A 40 24.20 0.29 1.84
C PRO A 40 25.53 0.99 1.50
N SER A 41 25.54 1.82 0.46
CA SER A 41 26.65 2.76 0.21
C SER A 41 26.42 4.02 1.04
N VAL A 42 27.44 4.41 1.82
CA VAL A 42 27.38 5.52 2.78
C VAL A 42 27.56 6.85 2.03
N ARG A 43 26.46 7.59 1.82
CA ARG A 43 26.50 9.04 1.52
C ARG A 43 25.60 9.79 2.51
N SER A 44 26.07 9.86 3.75
CA SER A 44 25.51 10.70 4.82
C SER A 44 25.91 12.16 4.59
N ASN A 45 24.95 13.08 4.40
CA ASN A 45 24.95 14.47 4.92
C ASN A 45 23.94 15.41 4.23
N LEU A 46 23.36 15.05 3.08
CA LEU A 46 22.37 15.91 2.40
C LEU A 46 20.92 15.74 2.89
N PHE A 47 20.64 14.76 3.77
CA PHE A 47 19.29 14.21 3.93
C PHE A 47 18.63 14.43 5.30
N THR A 48 19.28 15.13 6.24
CA THR A 48 18.72 15.46 7.58
C THR A 48 17.63 16.54 7.53
N HIS A 49 17.44 17.24 6.40
CA HIS A 49 16.46 18.33 6.28
C HIS A 49 15.12 17.96 5.64
N SER A 50 15.02 16.85 4.92
CA SER A 50 13.80 16.51 4.16
C SER A 50 12.72 15.84 5.01
N TRP A 51 13.05 15.08 6.07
CA TRP A 51 12.05 14.59 7.04
C TRP A 51 11.26 15.72 7.73
N ARG A 52 11.80 16.95 7.74
CA ARG A 52 11.09 18.13 8.27
C ARG A 52 10.00 18.64 7.32
N ARG A 53 10.03 18.27 6.04
CA ARG A 53 9.01 18.66 5.07
C ARG A 53 7.81 17.73 5.26
N LEU A 54 6.91 18.14 6.15
CA LEU A 54 5.60 17.52 6.27
C LEU A 54 4.80 17.85 5.00
N GLY A 55 4.14 16.86 4.40
CA GLY A 55 3.49 17.08 3.12
C GLY A 55 2.94 15.81 2.49
N THR A 56 2.48 15.96 1.25
CA THR A 56 2.02 14.87 0.37
C THR A 56 3.02 14.72 -0.77
N TYR A 57 3.41 13.48 -1.03
CA TYR A 57 4.36 13.10 -2.07
C TYR A 57 3.73 12.03 -2.94
N ASN A 58 4.12 11.95 -4.21
CA ASN A 58 3.90 10.74 -4.99
C ASN A 58 4.87 9.64 -4.49
N ILE A 59 4.54 8.37 -4.72
CA ILE A 59 5.41 7.26 -4.27
C ILE A 59 6.79 7.27 -4.96
N PRO A 60 6.94 7.56 -6.27
CA PRO A 60 8.26 7.62 -6.90
C PRO A 60 9.24 8.57 -6.19
N ASP A 61 8.81 9.80 -5.89
CA ASP A 61 9.61 10.79 -5.18
C ASP A 61 10.02 10.30 -3.78
N LEU A 62 9.10 9.59 -3.10
CA LEU A 62 9.42 8.97 -1.81
C LEU A 62 10.45 7.84 -1.97
N CYS A 63 10.31 6.96 -2.97
CA CYS A 63 11.25 5.87 -3.18
C CYS A 63 12.67 6.39 -3.42
N SER A 64 12.81 7.40 -4.29
CA SER A 64 14.09 8.09 -4.50
C SER A 64 14.64 8.70 -3.21
N TYR A 65 13.77 9.20 -2.33
CA TYR A 65 14.19 9.71 -1.04
C TYR A 65 14.66 8.61 -0.07
N ILE A 66 13.93 7.50 0.01
CA ILE A 66 14.22 6.37 0.89
C ILE A 66 15.58 5.75 0.57
N GLU A 67 15.95 5.67 -0.69
CA GLU A 67 17.23 5.10 -1.18
C GLU A 67 18.45 5.73 -0.48
N PHE A 68 18.40 7.03 -0.21
CA PHE A 68 19.49 7.77 0.43
C PHE A 68 19.29 8.02 1.93
N THR A 69 18.20 7.52 2.50
CA THR A 69 17.93 7.70 3.92
C THR A 69 18.80 6.71 4.73
N PRO A 70 19.35 7.09 5.90
CA PRO A 70 19.97 6.13 6.80
C PRO A 70 19.00 5.02 7.20
N PRO A 71 19.49 3.86 7.70
CA PRO A 71 18.62 2.80 8.19
C PRO A 71 17.58 3.34 9.17
N THR A 72 16.31 3.29 8.79
CA THR A 72 15.21 3.96 9.50
C THR A 72 14.15 2.90 9.84
N PRO A 73 13.96 2.56 11.13
CA PRO A 73 13.07 1.47 11.50
C PRO A 73 11.59 1.89 11.45
N ILE A 74 10.75 0.97 10.95
CA ILE A 74 9.29 1.06 11.03
C ILE A 74 8.86 0.36 12.33
N THR A 75 8.45 1.13 13.33
CA THR A 75 8.15 0.61 14.68
C THR A 75 6.70 0.17 14.84
N ARG A 76 5.79 0.73 14.06
CA ARG A 76 4.35 0.41 14.12
C ARG A 76 3.71 0.45 12.74
N LEU A 77 2.76 -0.43 12.51
CA LEU A 77 1.99 -0.53 11.27
C LEU A 77 0.50 -0.67 11.59
N ARG A 78 -0.34 0.14 10.96
CA ARG A 78 -1.80 0.04 11.04
C ARG A 78 -2.39 -0.13 9.65
N TRP A 79 -3.28 -1.10 9.52
CA TRP A 79 -4.18 -1.20 8.38
C TRP A 79 -5.50 -0.54 8.74
N CYS A 80 -5.86 0.50 8.00
CA CYS A 80 -7.07 1.29 8.23
C CYS A 80 -8.05 1.17 7.07
N LYS A 81 -9.34 1.32 7.37
CA LYS A 81 -10.44 1.30 6.40
C LYS A 81 -11.38 2.46 6.64
N ASN A 82 -11.72 3.21 5.58
CA ASN A 82 -12.76 4.23 5.63
C ASN A 82 -14.14 3.60 5.77
N GLN A 83 -15.01 4.27 6.52
CA GLN A 83 -16.40 3.85 6.77
C GLN A 83 -17.39 4.54 5.80
N ASP A 84 -16.99 5.62 5.12
CA ASP A 84 -17.89 6.47 4.33
C ASP A 84 -18.28 5.93 2.94
N GLY A 85 -18.82 4.71 2.86
CA GLY A 85 -19.41 4.12 1.65
C GLY A 85 -18.41 3.71 0.56
N VAL A 86 -17.34 4.50 0.35
CA VAL A 86 -16.16 4.10 -0.43
C VAL A 86 -15.25 3.33 0.51
N LYS A 87 -15.19 2.01 0.34
CA LYS A 87 -14.34 1.05 1.09
C LYS A 87 -12.84 1.27 0.83
N HIS A 88 -12.36 2.52 0.94
CA HIS A 88 -10.96 2.87 0.75
C HIS A 88 -10.13 2.37 1.92
N GLU A 89 -9.04 1.71 1.61
CA GLU A 89 -8.10 1.17 2.59
C GLU A 89 -6.74 1.84 2.44
N PHE A 90 -6.07 2.04 3.57
CA PHE A 90 -4.79 2.73 3.63
C PHE A 90 -3.95 2.21 4.80
N LEU A 91 -2.63 2.41 4.70
CA LEU A 91 -1.69 2.04 5.76
C LEU A 91 -1.20 3.28 6.50
N LEU A 92 -1.02 3.16 7.81
CA LEU A 92 -0.27 4.12 8.62
C LEU A 92 0.98 3.43 9.18
N LEU A 93 2.14 4.06 8.99
CA LEU A 93 3.41 3.56 9.48
C LEU A 93 3.99 4.57 10.44
N LYS A 94 4.41 4.11 11.61
CA LYS A 94 5.22 4.90 12.54
C LYS A 94 6.68 4.58 12.31
N VAL A 95 7.47 5.61 12.08
CA VAL A 95 8.88 5.51 11.71
C VAL A 95 9.69 6.35 12.69
N GLU A 96 10.81 5.80 13.16
CA GLU A 96 11.73 6.52 14.05
C GLU A 96 12.84 7.17 13.22
N ARG A 97 13.02 8.48 13.39
CA ARG A 97 14.01 9.22 12.65
C ARG A 97 15.41 8.92 13.20
N PRO A 98 16.39 8.64 12.33
CA PRO A 98 17.73 8.27 12.77
C PRO A 98 18.52 9.45 13.36
N ASP A 99 18.11 10.70 13.08
CA ASP A 99 18.86 11.89 13.49
C ASP A 99 18.56 12.36 14.90
N ASP A 100 17.28 12.32 15.32
CA ASP A 100 16.84 12.85 16.61
C ASP A 100 16.00 11.87 17.45
N GLY A 101 15.83 10.62 16.97
CA GLY A 101 15.00 9.60 17.61
C GLY A 101 13.50 9.96 17.65
N LYS A 102 13.09 11.08 17.03
CA LYS A 102 11.68 11.46 17.01
C LYS A 102 10.92 10.59 16.03
N THR A 103 9.65 10.41 16.31
CA THR A 103 8.80 9.57 15.46
C THR A 103 7.97 10.42 14.51
N VAL A 104 7.84 9.93 13.27
CA VAL A 104 6.93 10.48 12.27
C VAL A 104 5.97 9.38 11.82
N TRP A 105 4.81 9.82 11.33
CA TRP A 105 3.81 8.95 10.74
C TRP A 105 3.78 9.14 9.22
N LEU A 106 3.70 8.03 8.50
CA LEU A 106 3.50 7.99 7.06
C LEU A 106 2.13 7.37 6.81
N ARG A 107 1.38 7.95 5.89
CA ARG A 107 0.12 7.39 5.39
C ARG A 107 0.30 7.03 3.92
N LEU A 108 0.13 5.76 3.59
CA LEU A 108 0.18 5.26 2.21
C LEU A 108 -1.24 5.14 1.68
N ASP A 109 -1.54 5.83 0.58
CA ASP A 109 -2.82 5.73 -0.12
C ASP A 109 -2.59 5.32 -1.57
N ARG A 110 -3.33 4.31 -2.03
CA ARG A 110 -3.53 4.02 -3.45
C ARG A 110 -4.89 4.50 -3.89
N ARG A 111 -4.96 5.49 -4.78
CA ARG A 111 -6.21 6.08 -5.28
C ARG A 111 -6.24 6.15 -6.80
N VAL A 112 -7.41 6.41 -7.36
CA VAL A 112 -7.52 6.83 -8.77
C VAL A 112 -6.87 8.22 -8.89
N HIS A 113 -6.02 8.41 -9.90
CA HIS A 113 -5.44 9.72 -10.19
C HIS A 113 -6.54 10.78 -10.38
N GLU A 114 -6.43 11.95 -9.76
CA GLU A 114 -7.52 12.93 -9.67
C GLU A 114 -8.03 13.38 -11.05
N ASN A 115 -7.12 13.52 -12.01
CA ASN A 115 -7.43 13.92 -13.39
C ASN A 115 -8.10 12.83 -14.24
N ALA A 116 -8.20 11.60 -13.73
CA ALA A 116 -8.69 10.46 -14.50
C ALA A 116 -10.17 10.10 -14.22
N ARG A 117 -10.90 10.98 -13.50
CA ARG A 117 -12.34 10.82 -13.23
C ARG A 117 -13.25 11.01 -14.46
N ALA A 118 -12.68 11.13 -15.66
CA ALA A 118 -13.46 11.21 -16.89
C ALA A 118 -14.20 9.89 -17.16
N VAL A 119 -15.42 10.03 -17.68
CA VAL A 119 -16.54 9.04 -17.72
C VAL A 119 -16.23 7.70 -18.43
N ASN A 120 -15.04 7.54 -19.04
CA ASN A 120 -14.61 6.32 -19.73
C ASN A 120 -13.69 5.39 -18.90
N ALA A 121 -13.40 5.75 -17.64
CA ALA A 121 -12.49 5.00 -16.74
C ALA A 121 -13.00 3.60 -16.30
N VAL A 122 -14.23 3.24 -16.62
CA VAL A 122 -14.85 1.97 -16.21
C VAL A 122 -14.16 0.77 -16.87
N PHE A 123 -13.66 0.94 -18.10
CA PHE A 123 -13.09 -0.16 -18.91
C PHE A 123 -11.63 0.04 -19.32
N SER A 124 -11.07 1.23 -19.07
CA SER A 124 -9.69 1.55 -19.41
C SER A 124 -8.81 1.53 -18.17
N PRO A 125 -7.57 1.01 -18.27
CA PRO A 125 -6.57 1.20 -17.22
C PRO A 125 -6.39 2.69 -16.96
N VAL A 126 -6.46 3.08 -15.69
CA VAL A 126 -6.25 4.46 -15.26
C VAL A 126 -5.00 4.47 -14.40
N PRO A 127 -4.04 5.40 -14.55
CA PRO A 127 -2.88 5.46 -13.69
C PRO A 127 -3.25 5.52 -12.21
N SER A 128 -2.53 4.80 -11.35
CA SER A 128 -2.70 4.95 -9.91
C SER A 128 -2.16 6.32 -9.45
N GLY A 129 -2.93 6.98 -8.59
CA GLY A 129 -2.53 8.16 -7.84
C GLY A 129 -1.97 7.76 -6.49
N ASP A 130 -0.91 6.95 -6.52
CA ASP A 130 -0.28 6.44 -5.31
C ASP A 130 0.46 7.57 -4.58
N THR A 131 0.10 7.81 -3.32
CA THR A 131 0.60 8.94 -2.55
C THR A 131 1.05 8.53 -1.15
N VAL A 132 2.00 9.30 -0.62
CA VAL A 132 2.41 9.23 0.78
C VAL A 132 2.24 10.58 1.45
N ARG A 133 1.58 10.59 2.60
CA ARG A 133 1.46 11.77 3.46
C ARG A 133 2.29 11.59 4.70
N ILE A 134 3.14 12.57 5.02
CA ILE A 134 4.07 12.52 6.15
C ILE A 134 3.65 13.55 7.19
N CYS A 135 3.49 13.14 8.45
CA CYS A 135 3.13 14.03 9.55
C CYS A 135 3.70 13.56 10.90
N SER A 136 4.03 14.48 11.79
CA SER A 136 4.42 14.14 13.17
C SER A 136 3.25 13.60 14.01
N TYR A 137 2.02 13.95 13.65
CA TYR A 137 0.81 13.61 14.41
C TYR A 137 -0.13 12.71 13.61
N VAL A 138 -0.46 11.54 14.17
CA VAL A 138 -1.35 10.57 13.52
C VAL A 138 -2.75 11.14 13.27
N SER A 139 -3.24 12.04 14.14
CA SER A 139 -4.56 12.68 14.01
C SER A 139 -4.71 13.54 12.76
N ARG A 140 -3.61 13.98 12.13
CA ARG A 140 -3.65 14.69 10.84
C ARG A 140 -3.71 13.76 9.63
N LEU A 141 -3.43 12.48 9.85
CA LEU A 141 -3.43 11.43 8.84
C LEU A 141 -4.61 10.47 8.99
N PHE A 142 -5.21 10.40 10.18
CA PHE A 142 -6.28 9.47 10.52
C PHE A 142 -7.46 10.23 11.14
N ASP A 143 -8.63 10.06 10.54
CA ASP A 143 -9.88 10.61 11.05
C ASP A 143 -10.70 9.48 11.68
N ALA A 144 -10.74 9.44 13.02
CA ALA A 144 -11.44 8.39 13.76
C ALA A 144 -12.97 8.42 13.57
N SER A 145 -13.53 9.54 13.09
CA SER A 145 -14.96 9.64 12.79
C SER A 145 -15.34 9.03 11.44
N ARG A 146 -14.36 8.82 10.55
CA ARG A 146 -14.54 8.38 9.17
C ARG A 146 -13.78 7.09 8.84
N SER A 147 -12.90 6.65 9.74
CA SER A 147 -11.99 5.54 9.50
C SER A 147 -11.86 4.68 10.75
N GLN A 148 -11.65 3.39 10.53
CA GLN A 148 -11.41 2.40 11.58
C GLN A 148 -10.08 1.69 11.34
N VAL A 149 -9.30 1.50 12.41
CA VAL A 149 -8.15 0.60 12.41
C VAL A 149 -8.67 -0.84 12.38
N GLN A 150 -8.31 -1.58 11.33
CA GLN A 150 -8.67 -3.00 11.19
C GLN A 150 -7.69 -3.88 11.96
N VAL A 151 -6.39 -3.63 11.75
CA VAL A 151 -5.31 -4.38 12.40
C VAL A 151 -4.17 -3.43 12.73
N GLU A 152 -3.56 -3.63 13.89
CA GLU A 152 -2.37 -2.92 14.33
C GLU A 152 -1.27 -3.92 14.69
N THR A 153 -0.05 -3.60 14.28
CA THR A 153 1.14 -4.38 14.55
C THR A 153 2.22 -3.49 15.15
N GLU A 154 2.78 -3.95 16.26
CA GLU A 154 4.04 -3.47 16.82
C GLU A 154 5.15 -4.49 16.57
N PHE A 155 6.30 -3.99 16.13
CA PHE A 155 7.45 -4.81 15.80
C PHE A 155 8.46 -4.82 16.94
N ALA A 156 8.78 -6.00 17.48
CA ALA A 156 9.92 -6.13 18.39
C ALA A 156 11.25 -5.96 17.65
N ILE A 157 11.35 -6.51 16.44
CA ILE A 157 12.46 -6.28 15.52
C ILE A 157 11.88 -5.59 14.28
N PRO A 158 12.03 -4.25 14.17
CA PRO A 158 11.36 -3.46 13.15
C PRO A 158 11.97 -3.67 11.75
N PRO A 159 11.15 -3.80 10.69
CA PRO A 159 11.65 -3.74 9.33
C PRO A 159 12.17 -2.33 9.01
N LEU A 160 13.12 -2.25 8.08
CA LEU A 160 13.69 -0.98 7.64
C LEU A 160 12.85 -0.32 6.55
N LEU A 161 12.77 1.01 6.58
CA LEU A 161 12.06 1.80 5.58
C LEU A 161 12.57 1.57 4.15
N GLN A 162 13.85 1.26 3.98
CA GLN A 162 14.45 0.88 2.69
C GLN A 162 13.73 -0.32 2.05
N ARG A 163 13.32 -1.30 2.86
CA ARG A 163 12.57 -2.46 2.37
C ARG A 163 11.18 -2.07 1.86
N LEU A 164 10.52 -1.11 2.53
CA LEU A 164 9.27 -0.54 2.05
C LEU A 164 9.50 0.17 0.71
N GLY A 165 10.57 0.95 0.57
CA GLY A 165 10.92 1.61 -0.70
C GLY A 165 11.02 0.61 -1.86
N ASN A 166 11.79 -0.48 -1.68
CA ASN A 166 11.92 -1.53 -2.69
C ASN A 166 10.57 -2.16 -3.05
N LEU A 167 9.74 -2.46 -2.05
CA LEU A 167 8.41 -3.03 -2.22
C LEU A 167 7.48 -2.10 -3.00
N LEU A 168 7.49 -0.81 -2.67
CA LEU A 168 6.71 0.21 -3.36
C LEU A 168 7.13 0.35 -4.83
N THR A 169 8.43 0.34 -5.12
CA THR A 169 8.94 0.34 -6.50
C THR A 169 8.41 -0.84 -7.30
N ILE A 170 8.47 -2.06 -6.75
CA ILE A 170 7.95 -3.27 -7.43
C ILE A 170 6.45 -3.17 -7.69
N LEU A 171 5.68 -2.68 -6.71
CA LEU A 171 4.23 -2.52 -6.86
C LEU A 171 3.86 -1.52 -7.95
N MET A 172 4.63 -0.44 -8.09
CA MET A 172 4.43 0.55 -9.16
C MET A 172 4.78 -0.03 -10.54
N GLU A 173 5.82 -0.85 -10.65
CA GLU A 173 6.22 -1.48 -11.90
C GLU A 173 5.26 -2.59 -12.35
N ASP A 174 4.84 -3.47 -11.44
CA ASP A 174 3.95 -4.61 -11.76
C ASP A 174 2.47 -4.19 -11.85
N SER A 175 2.09 -3.15 -11.09
CA SER A 175 0.73 -2.63 -11.03
C SER A 175 0.73 -1.10 -11.09
N PRO A 176 1.00 -0.50 -12.26
CA PRO A 176 0.95 0.96 -12.42
C PRO A 176 -0.49 1.51 -12.47
N ASP A 177 -1.47 0.66 -12.76
CA ASP A 177 -2.85 1.07 -13.01
C ASP A 177 -3.77 0.84 -11.81
N TYR A 178 -4.70 1.77 -11.60
CA TYR A 178 -5.89 1.62 -10.78
C TYR A 178 -7.06 1.09 -11.61
N LYS A 179 -7.64 -0.02 -11.16
CA LYS A 179 -8.84 -0.66 -11.72
C LYS A 179 -10.03 -0.48 -10.75
N LEU A 180 -10.98 0.40 -11.05
CA LEU A 180 -12.06 0.80 -10.13
C LEU A 180 -12.80 -0.34 -9.40
N TYR A 181 -12.95 -1.52 -10.03
CA TYR A 181 -13.69 -2.65 -9.47
C TYR A 181 -12.83 -3.73 -8.79
N SER A 182 -11.51 -3.61 -8.78
CA SER A 182 -10.63 -4.73 -8.36
C SER A 182 -10.00 -4.56 -6.97
N GLU A 183 -10.66 -3.85 -6.05
CA GLU A 183 -10.18 -3.69 -4.67
C GLU A 183 -8.70 -3.23 -4.58
N ASN A 184 -8.22 -2.36 -5.47
CA ASN A 184 -6.75 -2.08 -5.56
C ASN A 184 -6.16 -1.46 -4.31
N CYS A 185 -6.91 -0.63 -3.59
CA CYS A 185 -6.45 -0.08 -2.31
C CYS A 185 -6.31 -1.18 -1.25
N TYR A 186 -7.24 -2.13 -1.20
CA TYR A 186 -7.15 -3.32 -0.36
C TYR A 186 -5.94 -4.17 -0.75
N PHE A 187 -5.80 -4.53 -2.04
CA PHE A 187 -4.68 -5.37 -2.50
C PHE A 187 -3.32 -4.71 -2.20
N PHE A 188 -3.20 -3.41 -2.47
CA PHE A 188 -2.02 -2.63 -2.12
C PHE A 188 -1.70 -2.67 -0.62
N CYS A 189 -2.71 -2.45 0.23
CA CYS A 189 -2.53 -2.54 1.68
C CYS A 189 -2.16 -3.95 2.12
N ALA A 190 -2.82 -4.97 1.59
CA ALA A 190 -2.58 -6.37 1.92
C ALA A 190 -1.14 -6.78 1.61
N VAL A 191 -0.67 -6.52 0.38
CA VAL A 191 0.68 -6.89 -0.04
C VAL A 191 1.73 -6.18 0.83
N ILE A 192 1.57 -4.87 1.06
CA ILE A 192 2.53 -4.13 1.89
C ILE A 192 2.51 -4.62 3.32
N TYR A 193 1.32 -4.81 3.88
CA TYR A 193 1.15 -5.24 5.26
C TYR A 193 1.77 -6.61 5.51
N GLU A 194 1.43 -7.61 4.69
CA GLU A 194 1.95 -8.97 4.82
C GLU A 194 3.47 -9.03 4.68
N ASN A 195 4.05 -8.26 3.75
CA ASN A 195 5.51 -8.21 3.57
C ASN A 195 6.21 -7.52 4.75
N LEU A 196 5.70 -6.41 5.26
CA LEU A 196 6.31 -5.76 6.42
C LEU A 196 6.18 -6.63 7.68
N VAL A 197 5.04 -7.32 7.84
CA VAL A 197 4.84 -8.28 8.94
C VAL A 197 5.77 -9.47 8.85
N SER A 198 6.01 -10.02 7.66
CA SER A 198 6.94 -11.15 7.49
C SER A 198 8.40 -10.74 7.70
N MET A 199 8.77 -9.50 7.37
CA MET A 199 10.11 -8.96 7.63
C MET A 199 10.35 -8.63 9.11
N GLY A 200 9.31 -8.18 9.82
CA GLY A 200 9.37 -7.93 11.26
C GLY A 200 9.36 -9.23 12.06
N ARG A 201 10.25 -9.38 13.03
CA ARG A 201 10.24 -10.54 13.96
C ARG A 201 9.65 -10.11 15.32
N GLY A 202 9.11 -11.09 16.06
CA GLY A 202 8.52 -10.85 17.39
C GLY A 202 7.29 -9.94 17.33
N VAL A 203 6.37 -10.26 16.43
CA VAL A 203 5.22 -9.43 16.09
C VAL A 203 4.14 -9.53 17.17
N ASN A 204 3.80 -8.41 17.80
CA ASN A 204 2.60 -8.31 18.63
C ASN A 204 1.46 -7.78 17.78
N VAL A 205 0.65 -8.70 17.24
CA VAL A 205 -0.53 -8.36 16.45
C VAL A 205 -1.67 -8.01 17.41
N VAL A 206 -1.99 -6.72 17.49
CA VAL A 206 -3.17 -6.25 18.19
C VAL A 206 -4.28 -6.13 17.15
N ARG A 207 -5.14 -7.14 17.08
CA ARG A 207 -6.40 -6.98 16.35
C ARG A 207 -7.21 -5.94 17.10
N ALA A 208 -7.62 -4.88 16.41
CA ALA A 208 -8.55 -3.93 16.99
C ALA A 208 -9.85 -4.71 17.29
N SER A 209 -10.13 -4.95 18.57
CA SER A 209 -11.44 -5.42 19.00
C SER A 209 -12.45 -4.46 18.40
N SER A 210 -13.42 -4.99 17.66
CA SER A 210 -14.48 -4.20 17.07
C SER A 210 -15.27 -3.53 18.20
N TYR A 211 -14.84 -2.34 18.63
CA TYR A 211 -15.57 -1.46 19.52
C TYR A 211 -16.73 -0.88 18.72
N TYR A 212 -17.73 -1.71 18.44
CA TYR A 212 -19.07 -1.25 18.15
C TYR A 212 -19.85 -1.29 19.46
N PRO A 213 -20.35 -0.17 19.99
CA PRO A 213 -21.56 -0.27 20.79
C PRO A 213 -22.63 -0.88 19.87
N LYS A 214 -23.17 -2.05 20.26
CA LYS A 214 -24.41 -2.54 19.65
C LYS A 214 -25.45 -1.46 19.90
N SER A 215 -25.92 -0.83 18.83
CA SER A 215 -27.13 0.01 18.86
C SER A 215 -28.35 -0.88 18.74
#